data_AF-A0A832TLL6-F1
#
_entry.id   AF-A0A832TLL6-F1
#
_cell.length_a   1.000
_cell.length_b   1.000
_cell.length_c   1.000
_cell.angle_alpha   90.00
_cell.angle_beta   90.00
_cell.angle_gamma   90.00
#
_symmetry.space_group_name_H-M   'P 1'
#
loop_
_entity.id
_entity.type
_entity.pdbx_description
1 polymer ?
#
loop_
_entity_poly.entity_id
_entity_poly.type
_entity_poly.pdbx_seq_one_letter_code
_entity_poly.pdbx_strand_id
1 'polypeptide(L)' 'MRIRVVSSREEIFTLNPNERIVHLAFRPSNKDIFGLVETCPKIEVIQLPKSYMATVSKSIEMF' A
#
# COMPACT_ATOMS: atom_id res chain seq x y z
N MET A 1 0.26 15.91 -8.57
CA MET A 1 0.31 14.72 -7.67
C MET A 1 0.47 13.49 -8.55
N ARG A 2 1.38 12.58 -8.21
CA ARG A 2 1.55 11.30 -8.90
C ARG A 2 1.03 10.20 -7.98
N ILE A 3 0.21 9.31 -8.53
CA ILE A 3 -0.27 8.12 -7.83
C ILE A 3 0.56 6.96 -8.35
N ARG A 4 1.23 6.26 -7.45
CA ARG A 4 2.00 5.07 -7.82
C ARG A 4 1.09 3.86 -7.76
N VAL A 5 0.81 3.27 -8.92
CA VAL A 5 0.05 2.01 -8.99
C VAL A 5 1.02 0.85 -8.78
N VAL A 6 0.65 -0.06 -7.89
CA VAL A 6 1.40 -1.27 -7.55
C VAL A 6 0.52 -2.46 -7.84
N SER A 7 0.95 -3.29 -8.77
CA SER A 7 0.14 -4.40 -9.27
C SER A 7 0.52 -5.75 -8.66
N SER A 8 1.73 -5.82 -8.10
CA SER A 8 2.31 -7.06 -7.56
C SER A 8 2.98 -6.82 -6.21
N ARG A 9 3.05 -7.85 -5.38
CA ARG A 9 3.70 -7.78 -4.06
C ARG A 9 5.18 -7.44 -4.17
N GLU A 10 5.85 -7.99 -5.18
CA GLU A 10 7.28 -7.80 -5.43
C GLU A 10 7.62 -6.34 -5.75
N GLU A 11 6.70 -5.60 -6.36
CA GLU A 11 6.90 -4.18 -6.66
C GLU A 11 7.04 -3.35 -5.39
N ILE A 12 6.42 -3.75 -4.27
CA ILE A 12 6.46 -2.99 -3.01
C ILE A 12 7.91 -2.72 -2.60
N PHE A 13 8.79 -3.71 -2.69
CA PHE A 13 10.19 -3.61 -2.27
C PHE A 13 11.07 -2.82 -3.25
N THR A 14 10.54 -2.51 -4.43
CA THR A 14 11.21 -1.70 -5.47
C THR A 14 10.67 -0.28 -5.54
N LEU A 15 9.74 0.09 -4.65
CA LEU A 15 9.15 1.41 -4.62
C LEU A 15 10.17 2.46 -4.16
N ASN A 16 9.99 3.68 -4.68
CA ASN A 16 10.80 4.80 -4.25
C ASN A 16 10.34 5.22 -2.84
N PRO A 17 11.24 5.32 -1.86
CA PRO A 17 10.89 5.70 -0.48
C PRO A 17 10.22 7.06 -0.32
N ASN A 18 10.27 7.92 -1.35
CA ASN A 18 9.63 9.23 -1.36
C ASN A 18 8.21 9.24 -1.94
N GLU A 19 7.67 8.09 -2.35
CA GLU A 19 6.27 8.01 -2.79
C GLU A 19 5.32 8.32 -1.63
N ARG A 20 4.33 9.17 -1.90
CA ARG A 20 3.36 9.63 -0.91
C ARG A 20 1.99 8.98 -1.08
N ILE A 21 1.63 8.63 -2.32
CA ILE A 21 0.31 8.09 -2.65
C ILE A 21 0.51 6.83 -3.46
N VAL A 22 0.04 5.70 -2.91
CA VAL A 22 0.15 4.39 -3.54
C VAL A 22 -1.25 3.81 -3.74
N HIS A 23 -1.51 3.25 -4.92
CA HIS A 23 -2.70 2.50 -5.22
C HIS A 23 -2.34 1.03 -5.39
N LEU A 24 -2.87 0.17 -4.52
CA LEU A 24 -2.66 -1.26 -4.57
C LEU A 24 -3.74 -1.90 -5.46
N ALA A 25 -3.34 -2.35 -6.65
CA ALA A 25 -4.22 -3.01 -7.61
C ALA A 25 -4.42 -4.52 -7.31
N PHE A 26 -3.75 -5.04 -6.29
CA PHE A 26 -3.94 -6.39 -5.78
C PHE A 26 -4.45 -6.35 -4.34
N ARG A 27 -4.91 -7.49 -3.84
CA ARG A 27 -5.38 -7.62 -2.46
C ARG A 27 -4.18 -7.77 -1.51
N PRO A 28 -3.86 -6.77 -0.67
CA PRO A 28 -2.72 -6.87 0.23
C PRO A 28 -3.06 -7.74 1.44
N SER A 29 -2.04 -8.39 1.97
CA SER A 29 -2.01 -8.95 3.32
C SER A 29 -1.45 -7.92 4.31
N ASN A 30 -1.60 -8.17 5.62
CA ASN A 30 -0.99 -7.30 6.63
C ASN A 30 0.53 -7.13 6.42
N LYS A 31 1.22 -8.21 6.02
CA LYS A 31 2.66 -8.18 5.74
C LYS A 31 3.00 -7.24 4.58
N ASP A 32 2.16 -7.22 3.55
CA ASP A 32 2.37 -6.37 2.37
C ASP A 32 2.22 -4.89 2.74
N ILE A 33 1.23 -4.55 3.59
CA ILE A 33 1.07 -3.16 4.06
C ILE A 33 2.22 -2.74 4.96
N PHE A 34 2.64 -3.58 5.91
CA PHE A 34 3.81 -3.26 6.74
C PHE A 34 5.07 -3.05 5.90
N GLY A 35 5.33 -3.96 4.94
CA GLY A 35 6.47 -3.79 4.02
C GLY A 35 6.36 -2.53 3.17
N LEU A 36 5.15 -2.09 2.80
CA LEU A 36 4.93 -0.84 2.08
C LEU A 36 5.27 0.39 2.93
N VAL A 37 4.81 0.42 4.19
CA VAL A 37 5.09 1.51 5.14
C VAL A 37 6.59 1.55 5.48
N GLU A 38 7.24 0.39 5.62
CA GLU A 38 8.69 0.30 5.85
C GLU A 38 9.50 0.79 4.64
N THR A 39 9.09 0.41 3.42
CA THR A 39 9.78 0.81 2.20
C THR A 39 9.56 2.29 1.89
N CYS A 40 8.35 2.80 2.14
CA CYS A 40 7.95 4.17 1.87
C CYS A 40 7.53 4.87 3.18
N PRO A 41 8.49 5.36 3.99
CA PRO A 41 8.20 5.99 5.28
C PRO A 41 7.45 7.32 5.15
N LYS A 42 7.37 7.89 3.93
CA LYS A 42 6.65 9.14 3.64
C LYS A 42 5.28 8.90 3.01
N ILE A 43 4.77 7.67 3.07
CA ILE A 43 3.45 7.36 2.54
C ILE A 43 2.38 8.11 3.36
N GLU A 44 1.47 8.78 2.66
CA GLU A 44 0.37 9.54 3.25
C GLU A 44 -0.97 8.86 2.97
N VAL A 45 -1.11 8.20 1.81
CA VAL A 45 -2.36 7.57 1.38
C VAL A 45 -2.09 6.24 0.69
N ILE A 46 -2.75 5.19 1.19
CA ILE A 46 -2.85 3.89 0.53
C ILE A 46 -4.26 3.73 -0.02
N GLN A 47 -4.41 3.75 -1.34
CA GLN A 47 -5.67 3.46 -2.00
C GLN A 47 -5.83 1.98 -2.29
N LEU A 48 -7.04 1.49 -2.04
CA LEU A 48 -7.45 0.12 -2.28
C LEU A 48 -8.79 0.10 -3.02
N PRO A 49 -9.00 -0.87 -3.93
CA PRO A 49 -10.32 -1.18 -4.45
C PRO A 49 -11.31 -1.50 -3.32
N LYS A 50 -12.56 -1.04 -3.44
CA LYS A 50 -13.60 -1.25 -2.42
C LYS A 50 -13.82 -2.72 -2.07
N SER A 51 -13.67 -3.62 -3.04
CA SER A 51 -13.77 -5.07 -2.84
C SER A 51 -12.70 -5.63 -1.90
N TYR A 52 -11.55 -4.97 -1.81
CA TYR A 52 -10.44 -5.42 -0.96
C TYR A 52 -10.56 -4.85 0.45
N MET A 53 -11.04 -3.62 0.61
CA MET A 53 -11.31 -3.02 1.92
C MET A 53 -12.16 -3.91 2.84
N ALA A 54 -13.14 -4.63 2.29
CA ALA A 54 -14.02 -5.52 3.07
C ALA A 54 -13.28 -6.65 3.82
N THR A 55 -12.01 -6.88 3.48
CA THR A 55 -11.24 -8.04 3.93
C THR A 55 -9.86 -7.69 4.47
N VAL A 56 -9.49 -6.41 4.38
CA VAL A 56 -8.30 -5.87 5.00
C VAL A 56 -8.58 -5.76 6.50
N SER A 57 -7.58 -6.10 7.32
CA SER A 57 -7.71 -5.99 8.76
C SER A 57 -7.95 -4.53 9.15
N LYS A 58 -8.95 -4.25 10.01
CA LYS A 58 -9.17 -2.91 10.57
C LYS A 58 -7.96 -2.37 11.32
N SER A 59 -7.06 -3.25 11.80
CA SER A 59 -5.82 -2.83 12.44
C SER A 59 -4.90 -2.06 11.50
N ILE A 60 -5.05 -2.23 10.18
CA ILE A 60 -4.30 -1.48 9.17
C ILE A 60 -4.82 -0.05 9.04
N GLU A 61 -6.07 0.23 9.39
CA GLU A 61 -6.60 1.62 9.38
C GLU A 61 -5.95 2.52 10.44
N MET A 62 -5.15 1.95 11.35
CA MET A 62 -4.42 2.69 12.39
C MET A 62 -3.07 3.25 11.92
N PHE A 63 -2.60 2.84 10.75
CA PHE A 63 -1.31 3.21 10.15
C PHE A 63 -1.53 4.04 8.88
#